data_AF-A0A535BJK8-F1
#
_entry.id   AF-A0A535BJK8-F1
#
_cell.length_a   1.000
_cell.length_b   1.000
_cell.length_c   1.000
_cell.angle_alpha   90.00
_cell.angle_beta   90.00
_cell.angle_gamma   90.00
#
_symmetry.space_group_name_H-M   'P 1'
#
loop_
_entity.id
_entity.type
_entity.pdbx_description
1 polymer ?
#
loop_
_entity_poly.entity_id
_entity_poly.type
_entity_poly.pdbx_seq_one_letter_code
_entity_poly.pdbx_strand_id
1 'polypeptide(L)' 'METKYTREKLLTTPQELQKKLAAANLCLVDVRPAEEFARGHIPGAVHFDLFGLSLVDTSDAPLKAFMYMI' A
#
# COMPACT_ATOMS: atom_id res chain seq x y z
N MET A 1 -4.71 18.48 -23.78
CA MET A 1 -3.65 19.00 -22.91
C MET A 1 -3.16 17.84 -22.06
N GLU A 2 -1.91 17.43 -22.20
CA GLU A 2 -1.31 16.42 -21.31
C GLU A 2 -1.38 16.94 -19.87
N THR A 3 -2.19 16.30 -19.04
CA THR A 3 -2.36 16.70 -17.65
C THR A 3 -1.18 16.17 -16.87
N LYS A 4 -0.15 17.00 -16.75
CA LYS A 4 1.04 16.69 -15.96
C LYS A 4 0.69 16.76 -14.47
N TYR A 5 1.00 15.72 -13.70
CA TYR A 5 0.74 15.73 -12.25
C TYR A 5 1.65 16.75 -11.55
N THR A 6 1.11 17.48 -10.57
CA THR A 6 1.89 18.47 -9.80
C THR A 6 3.05 17.84 -9.01
N ARG A 7 2.94 16.56 -8.62
CA ARG A 7 3.94 15.82 -7.83
C ARG A 7 4.31 14.47 -8.46
N GLU A 8 4.85 14.50 -9.68
CA GLU A 8 5.20 13.28 -10.44
C GLU A 8 6.13 12.31 -9.69
N LYS A 9 7.00 12.83 -8.82
CA LYS A 9 7.93 12.02 -8.01
C LYS A 9 7.23 11.05 -7.04
N LEU A 10 5.93 11.25 -6.76
CA LEU A 10 5.12 10.36 -5.92
C LEU A 10 4.46 9.23 -6.71
N LEU A 11 4.57 9.25 -8.03
CA LEU A 11 4.03 8.23 -8.92
C LEU A 11 5.18 7.35 -9.41
N THR A 12 4.85 6.10 -9.72
CA THR A 12 5.78 5.20 -10.37
C THR A 12 5.04 4.40 -11.42
N THR A 13 5.78 4.01 -12.47
CA THR A 13 5.27 3.12 -13.51
C THR A 13 5.48 1.65 -13.13
N PRO A 14 4.72 0.71 -13.73
CA PRO A 14 4.95 -0.72 -13.52
C PRO A 14 6.39 -1.15 -13.86
N GLN A 15 6.99 -0.59 -14.92
CA GLN A 15 8.34 -0.91 -15.36
C GLN A 15 9.41 -0.43 -14.37
N GLU A 16 9.20 0.72 -13.74
CA GLU A 16 10.09 1.22 -12.69
C GLU A 16 9.97 0.40 -11.41
N LEU A 17 8.75 0.03 -11.01
CA LEU A 17 8.51 -0.84 -9.86
C LEU A 17 9.16 -2.21 -10.05
N GLN A 18 8.99 -2.83 -11.23
CA GLN A 18 9.59 -4.12 -11.56
C GLN A 18 11.11 -4.15 -11.34
N LYS A 19 11.81 -3.06 -11.68
CA LYS A 19 13.27 -2.93 -11.48
C LYS A 19 13.67 -2.83 -10.01
N LYS A 20 12.75 -2.41 -9.14
CA LYS A 20 12.98 -2.16 -7.71
C LYS A 20 12.49 -3.30 -6.81
N LEU A 21 11.80 -4.32 -7.33
CA LEU A 21 11.20 -5.40 -6.51
C LEU A 21 12.21 -6.14 -5.62
N ALA A 22 13.49 -6.20 -6.00
CA ALA A 22 14.54 -6.84 -5.21
C ALA A 22 15.28 -5.87 -4.25
N ALA A 23 14.89 -4.59 -4.20
CA ALA A 23 15.55 -3.61 -3.36
C ALA A 23 15.19 -3.82 -1.88
N ALA A 24 16.21 -3.93 -1.02
CA ALA A 24 16.02 -4.18 0.41
C ALA A 24 15.25 -3.06 1.16
N ASN A 25 15.17 -1.86 0.57
CA ASN A 25 14.48 -0.70 1.11
C ASN A 25 13.11 -0.44 0.46
N LEU A 26 12.58 -1.38 -0.34
CA LEU A 26 11.24 -1.28 -0.90
C LEU A 26 10.23 -1.96 0.02
N CYS A 27 9.28 -1.19 0.54
CA CYS A 27 8.06 -1.72 1.15
C CYS A 27 6.91 -1.51 0.16
N LEU A 28 6.28 -2.60 -0.28
CA LEU A 28 5.12 -2.56 -1.17
C LEU A 28 3.89 -2.94 -0.36
N VAL A 29 2.88 -2.07 -0.37
CA VAL A 29 1.65 -2.25 0.41
C VAL A 29 0.46 -2.41 -0.53
N ASP A 30 -0.26 -3.52 -0.41
CA ASP A 30 -1.53 -3.74 -1.09
C ASP A 30 -2.68 -3.40 -0.13
N VAL A 31 -3.49 -2.41 -0.51
CA VAL A 31 -4.59 -1.88 0.30
C VAL A 31 -5.97 -2.35 -0.15
N ARG A 32 -6.03 -3.31 -1.07
CA ARG A 32 -7.28 -3.94 -1.51
C ARG A 32 -7.85 -4.85 -0.41
N PRO A 33 -9.12 -5.28 -0.52
CA PRO A 33 -9.69 -6.29 0.38
C PRO A 33 -8.85 -7.58 0.43
N ALA A 34 -8.86 -8.26 1.59
CA ALA A 34 -8.04 -9.44 1.84
C ALA A 34 -8.25 -10.57 0.81
N GLU A 35 -9.47 -10.75 0.32
CA GLU A 35 -9.82 -11.79 -0.64
C GLU A 35 -9.20 -11.54 -2.02
N GLU A 36 -8.98 -10.28 -2.39
CA GLU A 36 -8.29 -9.90 -3.64
C GLU A 36 -6.78 -10.10 -3.51
N PHE A 37 -6.20 -9.74 -2.37
CA PHE A 37 -4.79 -9.99 -2.08
C PHE A 37 -4.49 -11.49 -2.08
N ALA A 38 -5.32 -12.31 -1.43
CA ALA A 38 -5.16 -13.76 -1.35
C ALA A 38 -5.28 -14.46 -2.72
N ARG A 39 -6.08 -13.91 -3.65
CA ARG A 39 -6.18 -14.40 -5.03
C ARG A 39 -4.94 -14.14 -5.87
N GLY A 40 -4.19 -13.10 -5.54
CA GLY A 40 -2.98 -12.73 -6.26
C GLY A 40 -2.59 -11.28 -6.00
N HIS A 41 -1.30 -11.08 -5.75
CA HIS A 41 -0.69 -9.79 -5.48
C HIS A 41 0.73 -9.76 -6.05
N ILE A 42 1.33 -8.56 -6.07
CA ILE A 42 2.70 -8.37 -6.52
C ILE A 42 3.64 -9.06 -5.52
N PRO A 43 4.61 -9.90 -5.96
CA PRO A 43 5.53 -10.58 -5.06
C PRO A 43 6.26 -9.62 -4.10
N GLY A 44 6.28 -9.96 -2.81
CA GLY A 44 6.89 -9.14 -1.75
C GLY A 44 5.99 -8.05 -1.19
N ALA A 45 4.77 -7.86 -1.71
CA ALA A 45 3.80 -6.96 -1.11
C ALA A 45 3.30 -7.47 0.25
N VAL A 46 3.16 -6.56 1.20
CA VAL A 46 2.43 -6.79 2.45
C VAL A 46 1.00 -6.31 2.30
N HIS A 47 0.05 -7.04 2.86
CA HIS A 47 -1.36 -6.65 2.85
C HIS A 47 -1.68 -5.71 4.01
N PHE A 48 -2.44 -4.66 3.73
CA PHE A 48 -2.90 -3.70 4.73
C PHE A 48 -4.31 -3.22 4.40
N ASP A 49 -5.32 -3.86 4.96
CA ASP A 49 -6.72 -3.51 4.72
C ASP A 49 -7.10 -2.18 5.40
N LEU A 50 -7.32 -1.14 4.60
CA LEU A 50 -7.70 0.18 5.08
C LEU A 50 -9.12 0.23 5.66
N PHE A 51 -10.01 -0.71 5.33
CA PHE A 51 -11.37 -0.70 5.87
C PHE A 51 -11.41 -0.96 7.38
N GLY A 52 -10.39 -1.61 7.93
CA GLY A 52 -10.27 -1.87 9.37
C GLY A 52 -9.85 -0.66 10.21
N LEU A 53 -9.51 0.48 9.60
CA LEU A 53 -9.02 1.67 10.29
C LEU A 53 -10.05 2.80 10.33
N SER A 54 -10.20 3.41 11.51
CA SER A 54 -10.92 4.68 11.65
C SER A 54 -10.09 5.82 11.07
N LEU A 55 -10.34 6.19 9.81
CA LEU A 55 -9.57 7.24 9.11
C LEU A 55 -9.86 8.67 9.61
N VAL A 56 -10.87 8.85 10.46
CA VAL A 56 -11.21 10.14 11.06
C VAL A 56 -10.44 10.42 12.36
N ASP A 57 -9.82 9.40 12.93
CA ASP A 57 -9.03 9.48 14.16
C ASP A 57 -7.55 9.21 13.82
N THR A 58 -6.71 10.25 13.97
CA THR A 58 -5.27 10.20 13.66
C THR A 58 -4.41 9.92 14.88
N SER A 59 -5.02 9.56 16.02
CA SER A 59 -4.29 9.11 17.20
C SER A 59 -3.70 7.70 17.00
N ASP A 60 -2.84 7.26 17.93
CA ASP A 60 -2.28 5.91 17.89
C ASP A 60 -3.32 4.81 18.15
N ALA A 61 -4.49 5.15 18.72
CA ALA A 61 -5.44 4.15 19.23
C ALA A 61 -6.07 3.28 18.13
N PRO A 62 -6.57 3.84 17.00
CA PRO A 62 -7.08 3.03 15.89
C PRO A 62 -6.05 2.09 15.28
N LEU A 63 -4.81 2.55 15.10
CA LEU A 63 -3.73 1.72 14.57
C LEU A 63 -3.40 0.56 15.51
N LYS A 64 -3.29 0.83 16.82
CA LYS A 64 -3.05 -0.21 17.83
C LYS A 64 -4.17 -1.26 17.82
N ALA A 65 -5.43 -0.82 17.78
CA ALA A 65 -6.58 -1.74 17.72
C ALA A 65 -6.55 -2.64 16.48
N PHE A 66 -6.22 -2.09 15.31
CA PHE A 66 -6.03 -2.85 14.07
C PHE A 66 -4.92 -3.92 14.21
N MET A 67 -3.77 -3.53 14.77
CA MET A 67 -2.63 -4.44 14.96
C MET A 67 -2.89 -5.58 15.96
N TYR A 68 -3.93 -5.50 16.81
CA TYR A 68 -4.35 -6.59 17.69
C TYR A 68 -5.27 -7.62 17.01
N MET A 69 -5.85 -7.28 15.85
CA MET A 69 -6.78 -8.16 15.12
C MET A 69 -6.10 -9.08 14.11
N ILE A 70 -4.83 -8.82 13.79
CA ILE A 70 -3.95 -9.62 12.91
C ILE A 70 -2.90 -10.38 13.73
#